data_AF-A0A7S2BND4-F1
#
_entry.id   AF-A0A7S2BND4-F1
#
_cell.length_a   1.000
_cell.length_b   1.000
_cell.length_c   1.000
_cell.angle_alpha   90.00
_cell.angle_beta   90.00
_cell.angle_gamma   90.00
#
_symmetry.space_group_name_H-M   'P 1'
#
loop_
_entity.id
_entity.type
_entity.pdbx_description
1 polymer ?
#
loop_
_entity_poly.entity_id
_entity_poly.type
_entity_poly.pdbx_seq_one_letter_code
_entity_poly.pdbx_strand_id
1 'polypeptide(L)'
;IGRIEDAEKCLERVDECAVGRADRIRITKDTQARREKLQAIREKEASAKQKMFSRALEKGLFSEDRKAVVEAPAPKPEEPIKPKQLEPWQEATRKHLTKEAAEDLLMELTESYKDSTFQAQIYKLAVDVRHDKREFLANLKKVSLPMQKPVLERFGFDPSERGVAEMTRAIQDFTKGKRADAGVKARADETTQALYGCMYDILTRPDGDPGPAPVPMPPLPAASMAKVKARVAAGKSPLDSDSD
;
A
#
# COMPACT_ATOMS: atom_id res chain seq x y z
N ILE A 1 -6.23 7.79 12.95
CA ILE A 1 -7.68 8.06 12.96
C ILE A 1 -7.90 9.08 14.07
N GLY A 2 -8.37 10.28 13.76
CA GLY A 2 -8.56 11.35 14.75
C GLY A 2 -9.50 10.92 15.88
N ARG A 3 -9.35 11.51 17.07
CA ARG A 3 -10.18 11.16 18.23
C ARG A 3 -11.62 11.58 17.93
N ILE A 4 -12.59 10.68 18.13
CA ILE A 4 -14.03 10.95 17.94
C ILE A 4 -14.47 12.21 18.71
N GLU A 5 -13.84 12.44 19.87
CA GLU A 5 -14.01 13.63 20.72
C GLU A 5 -13.69 14.94 19.99
N ASP A 6 -12.66 14.97 19.14
CA ASP A 6 -12.28 16.18 18.40
C ASP A 6 -13.34 16.50 17.33
N ALA A 7 -13.95 15.47 16.73
CA ALA A 7 -15.03 15.65 15.76
C ALA A 7 -16.31 16.19 16.41
N GLU A 8 -16.64 15.77 17.63
CA GLU A 8 -17.79 16.29 18.37
C GLU A 8 -17.62 17.76 18.76
N LYS A 9 -16.44 18.13 19.28
CA LYS A 9 -16.10 19.53 19.57
C LYS A 9 -16.18 20.42 18.32
N CYS A 10 -15.78 19.90 17.17
CA CYS A 10 -15.96 20.61 15.90
C CYS A 10 -17.45 20.83 15.56
N LEU A 11 -18.31 19.84 15.78
CA LEU A 11 -19.76 19.98 15.54
C LEU A 11 -20.40 20.97 16.51
N GLU A 12 -19.98 21.00 17.78
CA GLU A 12 -20.42 22.00 18.76
C GLU A 12 -20.09 23.42 18.30
N ARG A 13 -18.85 23.67 17.84
CA ARG A 13 -18.46 24.99 17.30
C ARG A 13 -19.27 25.39 16.06
N VAL A 14 -19.66 24.43 15.21
CA VAL A 14 -20.51 24.71 14.05
C VAL A 14 -21.91 25.14 14.50
N ASP A 15 -22.48 24.49 15.52
CA ASP A 15 -23.79 24.87 16.06
C ASP A 15 -23.76 26.26 16.72
N GLU A 16 -22.68 26.60 17.44
CA GLU A 16 -22.46 27.94 18.01
C GLU A 16 -22.41 29.02 16.92
N CYS A 17 -21.66 28.77 15.84
CA CYS A 17 -21.55 29.70 14.71
C CYS A 17 -22.84 29.80 13.87
N ALA A 18 -23.76 28.85 14.00
CA ALA A 18 -25.02 28.84 13.26
C ALA A 18 -26.11 29.72 13.91
N VAL A 19 -25.90 30.21 15.13
CA VAL A 19 -26.87 31.08 15.82
C VAL A 19 -27.02 32.40 15.06
N GLY A 20 -28.26 32.77 14.74
CA GLY A 20 -28.58 34.01 14.02
C GLY A 20 -28.48 33.92 12.48
N ARG A 21 -28.09 32.77 11.92
CA ARG A 21 -28.08 32.58 10.46
C ARG A 21 -29.46 32.14 9.94
N ALA A 22 -29.84 32.63 8.77
CA ALA A 22 -31.10 32.25 8.10
C ALA A 22 -31.16 30.75 7.73
N ASP A 23 -30.00 30.11 7.52
CA ASP A 23 -29.87 28.70 7.17
C ASP A 23 -29.65 27.77 8.38
N ARG A 24 -29.86 28.27 9.61
CA ARG A 24 -29.67 27.52 10.87
C ARG A 24 -30.36 26.15 10.85
N ILE A 25 -31.60 26.06 10.39
CA ILE A 25 -32.37 24.80 10.36
C ILE A 25 -31.65 23.73 9.54
N ARG A 26 -31.09 24.10 8.38
CA ARG A 26 -30.34 23.19 7.53
C ARG A 26 -29.05 22.74 8.21
N ILE A 27 -28.30 23.70 8.78
CA ILE A 27 -27.03 23.41 9.47
C ILE A 27 -27.27 22.45 10.64
N THR A 28 -28.30 22.70 11.47
CA THR A 28 -28.64 21.83 12.60
C THR A 28 -29.01 20.42 12.15
N LYS A 29 -29.72 20.27 11.03
CA LYS A 29 -30.03 18.94 10.47
C LYS A 29 -28.77 18.20 10.05
N ASP A 30 -27.82 18.89 9.40
CA ASP A 30 -26.56 18.31 8.97
C ASP A 30 -25.64 17.94 10.15
N THR A 31 -25.57 18.80 11.18
CA THR A 31 -24.78 18.49 12.39
C THR A 31 -25.37 17.32 13.16
N GLN A 32 -26.71 17.23 13.25
CA GLN A 32 -27.39 16.09 13.85
C GLN A 32 -27.11 14.77 13.10
N ALA A 33 -27.23 14.77 11.77
CA ALA A 33 -26.91 13.58 10.96
C ALA A 33 -25.44 13.14 11.11
N ARG A 34 -24.51 14.08 11.35
CA ARG A 34 -23.12 13.76 11.65
C ARG A 34 -22.94 13.20 13.07
N ARG A 35 -23.65 13.72 14.06
CA ARG A 35 -23.65 13.16 15.43
C ARG A 35 -24.14 11.71 15.45
N GLU A 36 -25.23 11.41 14.75
CA GLU A 36 -25.77 10.04 14.62
C GLU A 36 -24.74 9.08 14.01
N LYS A 37 -23.99 9.53 12.98
CA LYS A 37 -22.90 8.73 12.40
C LYS A 37 -21.77 8.48 13.39
N LEU A 38 -21.37 9.49 14.17
CA LEU A 38 -20.33 9.32 15.21
C LEU A 38 -20.80 8.38 16.33
N GLN A 39 -22.08 8.45 16.71
CA GLN A 39 -22.68 7.53 17.67
C GLN A 39 -22.66 6.07 17.17
N ALA A 40 -23.05 5.84 15.91
CA ALA A 40 -22.99 4.50 15.32
C ALA A 40 -21.56 3.91 15.30
N ILE A 41 -20.54 4.76 15.11
CA ILE A 41 -19.13 4.34 15.20
C ILE A 41 -18.77 3.96 16.64
N ARG A 42 -19.18 4.76 17.64
CA ARG A 42 -18.97 4.43 19.06
C ARG A 42 -19.62 3.11 19.45
N GLU A 43 -20.86 2.86 19.05
CA GLU A 43 -21.57 1.62 19.33
C GLU A 43 -20.89 0.41 18.66
N LYS A 44 -20.38 0.59 17.44
CA LYS A 44 -19.59 -0.45 16.75
C LYS A 44 -18.27 -0.74 17.47
N GLU A 45 -17.56 0.28 17.95
CA GLU A 45 -16.33 0.09 18.73
C GLU A 45 -16.60 -0.53 20.10
N ALA A 46 -17.66 -0.10 20.78
CA ALA A 46 -18.08 -0.64 22.07
C ALA A 46 -18.46 -2.12 21.94
N SER A 47 -19.26 -2.47 20.93
CA SER A 47 -19.62 -3.87 20.67
C SER A 47 -18.41 -4.72 20.24
N ALA A 48 -17.47 -4.17 19.48
CA ALA A 48 -16.22 -4.85 19.16
C ALA A 48 -15.36 -5.10 20.42
N LYS A 49 -15.22 -4.10 21.30
CA LYS A 49 -14.52 -4.23 22.59
C LYS A 49 -15.21 -5.25 23.49
N GLN A 50 -16.53 -5.22 23.59
CA GLN A 50 -17.30 -6.19 24.37
C GLN A 50 -17.11 -7.60 23.84
N LYS A 51 -17.15 -7.82 22.52
CA LYS A 51 -16.88 -9.14 21.92
C LYS A 51 -15.46 -9.63 22.20
N MET A 52 -14.46 -8.75 22.14
CA MET A 52 -13.08 -9.10 22.50
C MET A 52 -12.96 -9.45 23.99
N PHE A 53 -13.64 -8.71 24.85
CA PHE A 53 -13.67 -8.96 26.29
C PHE A 53 -14.37 -10.29 26.62
N SER A 54 -15.54 -10.57 26.04
CA SER A 54 -16.23 -11.86 26.20
C SER A 54 -15.37 -13.03 25.73
N ARG A 55 -14.68 -12.91 24.58
CA ARG A 55 -13.74 -13.94 24.12
C ARG A 55 -12.55 -14.13 25.06
N ALA A 56 -12.09 -13.10 25.75
CA ALA A 56 -11.01 -13.21 26.73
C ALA A 56 -11.51 -13.91 28.00
N LEU A 57 -12.73 -13.62 28.45
CA LEU A 57 -13.37 -14.31 29.58
C LEU A 57 -13.60 -15.80 29.27
N GLU A 58 -14.13 -16.13 28.09
CA GLU A 58 -14.32 -17.52 27.64
C GLU A 58 -13.01 -18.32 27.60
N LYS A 59 -11.88 -17.65 27.35
CA LYS A 59 -10.55 -18.26 27.36
C LYS A 59 -9.93 -18.42 28.76
N GLY A 60 -10.67 -18.10 29.82
CA GLY A 60 -10.20 -18.24 31.20
C GLY A 60 -9.06 -17.28 31.56
N LEU A 61 -8.89 -16.17 30.82
CA LEU A 61 -7.80 -15.21 31.05
C LEU A 61 -7.95 -14.43 32.38
N PHE A 62 -9.12 -14.52 33.03
CA PHE A 62 -9.45 -13.86 34.30
C PHE A 62 -9.88 -14.83 35.42
N SER A 63 -9.69 -16.14 35.27
CA SER A 63 -9.95 -17.07 36.39
C SER A 63 -8.84 -16.93 37.44
N GLU A 64 -9.22 -16.36 38.59
CA GLU A 64 -8.39 -16.00 39.74
C GLU A 64 -7.95 -17.20 40.60
N ASP A 65 -8.29 -18.43 40.21
CA ASP A 65 -7.78 -19.68 40.81
C ASP A 65 -6.39 -20.07 40.28
N ARG A 66 -5.47 -19.11 40.18
CA ARG A 66 -4.02 -19.41 40.05
C ARG A 66 -3.43 -19.64 41.44
N LYS A 67 -3.79 -20.78 42.02
CA LYS A 67 -3.14 -21.31 43.21
C LYS A 67 -1.66 -21.59 42.92
N ALA A 68 -0.80 -20.88 43.65
CA ALA A 68 0.57 -21.18 44.04
C ALA A 68 1.59 -21.57 42.93
N VAL A 69 2.51 -20.63 42.69
CA VAL A 69 3.96 -20.84 42.47
C VAL A 69 4.31 -22.06 41.60
N VAL A 70 4.21 -21.89 40.29
CA VAL A 70 5.10 -22.58 39.36
C VAL A 70 6.02 -21.50 38.79
N GLU A 71 7.28 -21.63 39.14
CA GLU A 71 8.46 -21.06 38.50
C GLU A 71 8.17 -20.61 37.06
N ALA A 72 8.34 -19.30 36.80
CA ALA A 72 8.01 -18.67 35.55
C ALA A 72 8.60 -19.48 34.37
N PRO A 73 7.77 -20.17 33.56
CA PRO A 73 8.29 -20.85 32.40
C PRO A 73 8.84 -19.78 31.47
N ALA A 74 10.13 -19.90 31.13
CA ALA A 74 10.80 -19.10 30.12
C ALA A 74 9.85 -18.82 28.94
N PRO A 75 9.85 -17.59 28.39
CA PRO A 75 8.93 -17.19 27.33
C PRO A 75 8.91 -18.28 26.26
N LYS A 76 7.80 -19.03 26.20
CA LYS A 76 7.63 -20.08 25.20
C LYS A 76 7.79 -19.39 23.85
N PRO A 77 8.74 -19.83 23.01
CA PRO A 77 8.99 -19.23 21.71
C PRO A 77 7.65 -19.15 20.98
N GLU A 78 7.25 -17.94 20.61
CA GLU A 78 6.03 -17.69 19.83
C GLU A 78 6.03 -18.69 18.68
N GLU A 79 5.09 -19.63 18.71
CA GLU A 79 4.99 -20.63 17.67
C GLU A 79 4.83 -19.88 16.34
N PRO A 80 5.66 -20.20 15.33
CA PRO A 80 5.69 -19.48 14.08
C PRO A 80 4.27 -19.42 13.52
N ILE A 81 3.78 -18.20 13.30
CA ILE A 81 2.46 -17.93 12.74
C ILE A 81 2.35 -18.77 11.46
N LYS A 82 1.66 -19.90 11.55
CA LYS A 82 1.49 -20.80 10.41
C LYS A 82 0.81 -19.97 9.33
N PRO A 83 1.44 -19.78 8.15
CA PRO A 83 0.86 -18.98 7.09
C PRO A 83 -0.52 -19.56 6.81
N LYS A 84 -1.54 -18.71 6.95
CA LYS A 84 -2.95 -19.06 6.78
C LYS A 84 -3.06 -19.74 5.42
N GLN A 85 -3.20 -21.08 5.42
CA GLN A 85 -3.30 -21.85 4.20
C GLN A 85 -4.50 -21.29 3.42
N LEU A 86 -4.24 -20.78 2.23
CA LEU A 86 -5.33 -20.32 1.38
C LEU A 86 -6.20 -21.52 1.03
N GLU A 87 -7.49 -21.28 1.00
CA GLU A 87 -8.48 -22.32 0.80
C GLU A 87 -8.22 -23.10 -0.52
N PRO A 88 -8.24 -24.45 -0.50
CA PRO A 88 -7.86 -25.30 -1.64
C PRO A 88 -8.63 -25.01 -2.95
N TRP A 89 -9.85 -24.48 -2.87
CA TRP A 89 -10.66 -24.17 -4.05
C TRP A 89 -10.11 -23.00 -4.88
N GLN A 90 -9.21 -22.19 -4.32
CA GLN A 90 -8.56 -21.10 -5.06
C GLN A 90 -7.43 -21.60 -5.97
N GLU A 91 -6.94 -22.82 -5.79
CA GLU A 91 -5.87 -23.38 -6.63
C GLU A 91 -6.41 -23.87 -7.98
N ALA A 92 -7.64 -24.39 -8.02
CA ALA A 92 -8.26 -24.91 -9.25
C ALA A 92 -8.61 -23.82 -10.28
N THR A 93 -8.76 -22.56 -9.84
CA THR A 93 -9.00 -21.41 -10.73
C THR A 93 -7.73 -20.66 -11.08
N ARG A 94 -6.57 -21.15 -10.63
CA ARG A 94 -5.29 -20.48 -10.85
C ARG A 94 -4.92 -20.55 -12.34
N LYS A 95 -4.65 -19.40 -12.92
CA LYS A 95 -4.14 -19.31 -14.29
C LYS A 95 -2.71 -19.84 -14.34
N HIS A 96 -2.52 -20.93 -15.07
CA HIS A 96 -1.20 -21.47 -15.34
C HIS A 96 -0.59 -20.72 -16.52
N LEU A 97 0.49 -19.99 -16.24
CA LEU A 97 1.27 -19.31 -17.26
C LEU A 97 2.27 -20.30 -17.88
N THR A 98 2.55 -20.20 -19.17
CA THR A 98 3.71 -20.88 -19.78
C THR A 98 4.99 -20.12 -19.45
N LYS A 99 6.15 -20.75 -19.61
CA LYS A 99 7.44 -20.09 -19.37
C LYS A 99 7.59 -18.85 -20.26
N GLU A 100 7.34 -18.99 -21.56
CA GLU A 100 7.44 -17.90 -22.55
C GLU A 100 6.49 -16.75 -22.19
N ALA A 101 5.24 -17.06 -21.83
CA ALA A 101 4.29 -16.04 -21.39
C ALA A 101 4.71 -15.34 -20.09
N ALA A 102 5.46 -16.01 -19.19
CA ALA A 102 6.03 -15.37 -18.01
C ALA A 102 7.15 -14.39 -18.37
N GLU A 103 7.98 -14.71 -19.36
CA GLU A 103 9.04 -13.83 -19.86
C GLU A 103 8.45 -12.60 -20.55
N ASP A 104 7.46 -12.79 -21.45
CA ASP A 104 6.77 -11.70 -22.13
C ASP A 104 6.06 -10.76 -21.15
N LEU A 105 5.39 -11.33 -20.14
CA LEU A 105 4.75 -10.57 -19.07
C LEU A 105 5.75 -9.70 -18.29
N LEU A 106 6.91 -10.27 -17.91
CA LEU A 106 7.95 -9.53 -17.20
C LEU A 106 8.56 -8.44 -18.09
N MET A 107 8.70 -8.69 -19.39
CA MET A 107 9.19 -7.71 -20.36
C MET A 107 8.24 -6.50 -20.47
N GLU A 108 6.93 -6.75 -20.66
CA GLU A 108 5.91 -5.67 -20.73
C GLU A 108 5.83 -4.85 -19.43
N LEU A 109 5.89 -5.51 -18.27
CA LEU A 109 5.93 -4.82 -16.98
C LEU A 109 7.19 -3.95 -16.83
N THR A 110 8.34 -4.48 -17.24
CA THR A 110 9.61 -3.76 -17.17
C THR A 110 9.59 -2.52 -18.05
N GLU A 111 9.08 -2.63 -19.28
CA GLU A 111 8.92 -1.49 -20.18
C GLU A 111 7.99 -0.43 -19.59
N SER A 112 6.84 -0.86 -19.06
CA SER A 112 5.88 0.04 -18.40
C SER A 112 6.48 0.77 -17.20
N TYR A 113 7.33 0.11 -16.41
CA TYR A 113 8.01 0.74 -15.28
C TYR A 113 9.19 1.60 -15.69
N LYS A 114 9.83 1.35 -16.83
CA LYS A 114 10.90 2.21 -17.35
C LYS A 114 10.38 3.55 -17.87
N ASP A 115 9.06 3.75 -17.93
CA ASP A 115 8.48 5.03 -18.31
C ASP A 115 8.96 6.18 -17.40
N SER A 116 9.35 7.28 -18.04
CA SER A 116 9.93 8.44 -17.37
C SER A 116 8.98 9.11 -16.37
N THR A 117 7.68 9.09 -16.65
CA THR A 117 6.68 9.71 -15.77
C THR A 117 6.48 8.87 -14.51
N PHE A 118 6.45 7.54 -14.66
CA PHE A 118 6.40 6.62 -13.54
C PHE A 118 7.65 6.73 -12.66
N GLN A 119 8.85 6.70 -13.24
CA GLN A 119 10.11 6.85 -12.48
C GLN A 119 10.18 8.17 -11.71
N ALA A 120 9.70 9.27 -12.30
CA ALA A 120 9.61 10.56 -11.60
C ALA A 120 8.65 10.50 -10.39
N GLN A 121 7.52 9.79 -10.52
CA GLN A 121 6.60 9.56 -9.40
C GLN A 121 7.23 8.71 -8.30
N ILE A 122 7.96 7.65 -8.66
CA ILE A 122 8.68 6.80 -7.70
C ILE A 122 9.74 7.59 -6.95
N TYR A 123 10.54 8.39 -7.65
CA TYR A 123 11.53 9.26 -7.03
C TYR A 123 10.89 10.26 -6.07
N LYS A 124 9.83 10.94 -6.52
CA LYS A 124 9.09 11.88 -5.67
C LYS A 124 8.53 11.19 -4.42
N LEU A 125 7.93 10.01 -4.59
CA LEU A 125 7.38 9.24 -3.48
C LEU A 125 8.46 8.86 -2.46
N ALA A 126 9.64 8.42 -2.93
CA ALA A 126 10.77 8.08 -2.07
C ALA A 126 11.24 9.28 -1.22
N VAL A 127 11.30 10.47 -1.84
CA VAL A 127 11.63 11.73 -1.14
C VAL A 127 10.54 12.11 -0.13
N ASP A 128 9.27 12.05 -0.52
CA ASP A 128 8.13 12.43 0.32
C ASP A 128 8.03 11.58 1.60
N VAL A 129 8.32 10.27 1.50
CA VAL A 129 8.33 9.34 2.65
C VAL A 129 9.69 9.24 3.33
N ARG A 130 10.66 10.10 2.97
CA ARG A 130 12.03 10.10 3.51
C ARG A 130 12.71 8.73 3.48
N HIS A 131 12.46 7.95 2.43
CA HIS A 131 12.98 6.59 2.26
C HIS A 131 12.53 5.59 3.35
N ASP A 132 11.42 5.83 4.05
CA ASP A 132 10.81 4.83 4.93
C ASP A 132 10.29 3.64 4.10
N LYS A 133 10.88 2.45 4.32
CA LYS A 133 10.56 1.22 3.56
C LYS A 133 9.06 0.89 3.61
N ARG A 134 8.42 1.03 4.78
CA ARG A 134 7.04 0.59 5.01
C ARG A 134 6.05 1.53 4.35
N GLU A 135 6.24 2.83 4.53
CA GLU A 135 5.39 3.84 3.90
C GLU A 135 5.56 3.88 2.39
N PHE A 136 6.79 3.71 1.90
CA PHE A 136 7.07 3.59 0.47
C PHE A 136 6.30 2.42 -0.15
N LEU A 137 6.42 1.20 0.40
CA LEU A 137 5.72 0.03 -0.12
C LEU A 137 4.19 0.15 -0.06
N ALA A 138 3.65 0.82 0.97
CA ALA A 138 2.22 1.04 1.09
C ALA A 138 1.67 1.98 0.00
N ASN A 139 2.43 3.02 -0.35
CA ASN A 139 2.04 3.98 -1.39
C ASN A 139 2.38 3.48 -2.81
N LEU A 140 3.47 2.72 -2.96
CA LEU A 140 3.91 2.16 -4.24
C LEU A 140 2.79 1.37 -4.92
N LYS A 141 2.07 0.53 -4.16
CA LYS A 141 0.95 -0.27 -4.68
C LYS A 141 -0.10 0.58 -5.41
N LYS A 142 -0.37 1.78 -4.89
CA LYS A 142 -1.37 2.70 -5.48
C LYS A 142 -0.86 3.33 -6.76
N VAL A 143 0.43 3.61 -6.83
CA VAL A 143 1.10 4.25 -7.98
C VAL A 143 1.35 3.22 -9.10
N SER A 144 1.68 1.97 -8.75
CA SER A 144 1.99 0.92 -9.72
C SER A 144 0.74 0.32 -10.37
N LEU A 145 -0.41 0.29 -9.67
CA LEU A 145 -1.60 -0.40 -10.16
C LEU A 145 -2.11 0.14 -11.50
N PRO A 146 -2.22 1.47 -11.74
CA PRO A 146 -2.62 2.00 -13.05
C PRO A 146 -1.74 1.53 -14.21
N MET A 147 -0.43 1.37 -13.97
CA MET A 147 0.52 0.87 -14.98
C MET A 147 0.39 -0.64 -15.19
N GLN A 148 0.06 -1.40 -14.14
CA GLN A 148 -0.11 -2.85 -14.20
C GLN A 148 -1.41 -3.27 -14.90
N LYS A 149 -2.49 -2.50 -14.75
CA LYS A 149 -3.82 -2.83 -15.30
C LYS A 149 -3.82 -3.25 -16.79
N PRO A 150 -3.29 -2.45 -17.73
CA PRO A 150 -3.31 -2.83 -19.15
C PRO A 150 -2.53 -4.12 -19.41
N VAL A 151 -1.43 -4.35 -18.68
CA VAL A 151 -0.65 -5.58 -18.79
C VAL A 151 -1.43 -6.78 -18.21
N LEU A 152 -2.05 -6.62 -17.04
CA LEU A 152 -2.86 -7.67 -16.42
C LEU A 152 -3.98 -8.13 -17.35
N GLU A 153 -4.73 -7.20 -17.94
CA GLU A 153 -5.84 -7.51 -18.84
C GLU A 153 -5.39 -8.28 -20.09
N ARG A 154 -4.24 -7.91 -20.68
CA ARG A 154 -3.66 -8.60 -21.84
C ARG A 154 -3.33 -10.06 -21.56
N PHE A 155 -2.76 -10.34 -20.39
CA PHE A 155 -2.46 -11.71 -19.96
C PHE A 155 -3.64 -12.41 -19.27
N GLY A 156 -4.81 -11.78 -19.30
CA GLY A 156 -6.06 -12.30 -18.77
C GLY A 156 -6.17 -12.26 -17.26
N PHE A 157 -5.29 -11.59 -16.51
CA PHE A 157 -5.48 -11.39 -15.07
C PHE A 157 -6.54 -10.33 -14.80
N ASP A 158 -7.13 -10.36 -13.60
CA ASP A 158 -8.06 -9.33 -13.15
C ASP A 158 -7.32 -7.99 -12.94
N PRO A 159 -7.81 -6.84 -13.44
CA PRO A 159 -7.18 -5.52 -13.27
C PRO A 159 -7.34 -4.95 -11.85
N SER A 160 -7.05 -5.77 -10.83
CA SER A 160 -7.18 -5.48 -9.42
C SER A 160 -5.93 -5.91 -8.64
N GLU A 161 -5.83 -5.51 -7.37
CA GLU A 161 -4.74 -5.96 -6.49
C GLU A 161 -4.70 -7.49 -6.33
N ARG A 162 -5.87 -8.14 -6.43
CA ARG A 162 -5.96 -9.61 -6.41
C ARG A 162 -5.30 -10.21 -7.64
N GLY A 163 -5.55 -9.66 -8.82
CA GLY A 163 -4.90 -10.10 -10.05
C GLY A 163 -3.38 -9.93 -10.02
N VAL A 164 -2.88 -8.83 -9.43
CA VAL A 164 -1.43 -8.64 -9.19
C VAL A 164 -0.85 -9.75 -8.31
N ALA A 165 -1.57 -10.15 -7.25
CA ALA A 165 -1.13 -11.24 -6.37
C ALA A 165 -1.13 -12.60 -7.09
N GLU A 166 -2.16 -12.88 -7.89
CA GLU A 166 -2.24 -14.10 -8.71
C GLU A 166 -1.13 -14.15 -9.77
N MET A 167 -0.90 -13.02 -10.47
CA MET A 167 0.19 -12.82 -11.43
C MET A 167 1.56 -13.06 -10.77
N THR A 168 1.80 -12.44 -9.61
CA THR A 168 3.06 -12.59 -8.86
C THR A 168 3.32 -14.05 -8.50
N ARG A 169 2.27 -14.77 -8.07
CA ARG A 169 2.38 -16.21 -7.80
C ARG A 169 2.72 -17.00 -9.06
N ALA A 170 2.05 -16.73 -10.18
CA ALA A 170 2.33 -17.40 -11.45
C ALA A 170 3.81 -17.23 -11.87
N ILE A 171 4.38 -16.03 -11.71
CA ILE A 171 5.81 -15.77 -11.92
C ILE A 171 6.67 -16.53 -10.90
N GLN A 172 6.22 -16.64 -9.64
CA GLN A 172 6.95 -17.37 -8.60
C GLN A 172 7.14 -18.86 -8.91
N ASP A 173 6.21 -19.49 -9.62
CA ASP A 173 6.34 -20.90 -10.03
C ASP A 173 7.55 -21.14 -10.95
N PHE A 174 8.01 -20.11 -11.66
CA PHE A 174 9.17 -20.16 -12.58
C PHE A 174 10.43 -19.51 -12.00
N THR A 175 10.33 -18.74 -10.92
CA THR A 175 11.51 -18.12 -10.27
C THR A 175 11.96 -18.90 -9.03
N LYS A 176 11.07 -19.69 -8.42
CA LYS A 176 11.32 -20.49 -7.22
C LYS A 176 10.89 -21.94 -7.42
N GLY A 177 11.60 -22.88 -6.78
CA GLY A 177 11.22 -24.29 -6.75
C GLY A 177 11.82 -25.14 -7.87
N LYS A 178 11.19 -26.30 -8.14
CA LYS A 178 11.74 -27.33 -9.06
C LYS A 178 11.73 -26.91 -10.54
N ARG A 179 10.87 -25.95 -10.91
CA ARG A 179 10.75 -25.41 -12.27
C ARG A 179 11.42 -24.05 -12.41
N ALA A 180 12.33 -23.71 -11.49
CA ALA A 180 13.02 -22.43 -11.52
C ALA A 180 13.89 -22.31 -12.76
N ASP A 181 13.70 -21.23 -13.51
CA ASP A 181 14.47 -20.89 -14.69
C ASP A 181 15.32 -19.64 -14.41
N ALA A 182 16.60 -19.70 -14.76
CA ALA A 182 17.54 -18.62 -14.49
C ALA A 182 17.25 -17.36 -15.32
N GLY A 183 16.76 -17.52 -16.56
CA GLY A 183 16.39 -16.41 -17.44
C GLY A 183 15.18 -15.66 -16.91
N VAL A 184 14.12 -16.39 -16.54
CA VAL A 184 12.91 -15.80 -15.93
C VAL A 184 13.26 -15.11 -14.62
N LYS A 185 14.14 -15.69 -13.79
CA LYS A 185 14.60 -15.07 -12.55
C LYS A 185 15.34 -13.75 -12.81
N ALA A 186 16.29 -13.72 -13.75
CA ALA A 186 17.02 -12.50 -14.09
C ALA A 186 16.07 -11.40 -14.59
N ARG A 187 15.06 -11.76 -15.39
CA ARG A 187 14.00 -10.82 -15.81
C ARG A 187 13.17 -10.32 -14.64
N ALA A 188 12.78 -11.20 -13.71
CA ALA A 188 12.03 -10.80 -12.53
C ALA A 188 12.83 -9.83 -11.64
N ASP A 189 14.14 -10.04 -11.52
CA ASP A 189 15.03 -9.13 -10.80
C ASP A 189 15.14 -7.77 -11.52
N GLU A 190 15.26 -7.75 -12.86
CA GLU A 190 15.24 -6.54 -13.69
C GLU A 190 13.91 -5.78 -13.52
N THR A 191 12.77 -6.47 -13.57
CA THR A 191 11.44 -5.88 -13.36
C THR A 191 11.31 -5.29 -11.96
N THR A 192 11.83 -5.99 -10.94
CA THR A 192 11.82 -5.52 -9.55
C THR A 192 12.68 -4.26 -9.39
N GLN A 193 13.84 -4.22 -10.07
CA GLN A 193 14.70 -3.03 -10.12
C GLN A 193 13.99 -1.85 -10.79
N ALA A 194 13.32 -2.08 -11.93
CA ALA A 194 12.54 -1.05 -12.60
C ALA A 194 11.37 -0.56 -11.72
N LEU A 195 10.66 -1.46 -11.04
CA LEU A 195 9.53 -1.12 -10.17
C LEU A 195 9.93 -0.23 -8.98
N TYR A 196 11.04 -0.56 -8.32
CA TYR A 196 11.49 0.18 -7.13
C TYR A 196 12.36 1.40 -7.48
N GLY A 197 12.95 1.44 -8.67
CA GLY A 197 13.80 2.54 -9.12
C GLY A 197 14.90 2.85 -8.12
N CYS A 198 14.99 4.12 -7.70
CA CYS A 198 15.99 4.58 -6.72
C CYS A 198 15.90 3.91 -5.33
N MET A 199 14.79 3.26 -4.98
CA MET A 199 14.62 2.56 -3.70
C MET A 199 15.10 1.11 -3.72
N TYR A 200 15.48 0.56 -4.88
CA TYR A 200 15.82 -0.86 -5.01
C TYR A 200 16.94 -1.30 -4.05
N ASP A 201 18.03 -0.53 -3.97
CA ASP A 201 19.16 -0.85 -3.11
C ASP A 201 18.79 -0.80 -1.63
N ILE A 202 17.87 0.09 -1.24
CA ILE A 202 17.44 0.24 0.16
C ILE A 202 16.56 -0.94 0.57
N LEU A 203 15.68 -1.40 -0.32
CA LEU A 203 14.72 -2.46 -0.06
C LEU A 203 15.34 -3.86 -0.09
N THR A 204 16.36 -4.08 -0.93
CA THR A 204 17.01 -5.39 -1.08
C THR A 204 18.16 -5.62 -0.11
N ARG A 205 18.64 -4.56 0.57
CA ARG A 205 19.66 -4.71 1.61
C ARG A 205 19.15 -5.52 2.80
N PRO A 206 19.96 -6.49 3.30
CA PRO A 206 19.65 -7.20 4.54
C PRO A 206 19.64 -6.21 5.71
N ASP A 207 18.68 -6.36 6.63
CA ASP A 207 18.61 -5.53 7.81
C ASP A 207 19.85 -5.79 8.69
N GLY A 208 20.67 -4.75 8.91
CA GLY A 208 21.89 -4.83 9.70
C GLY A 208 23.18 -4.63 8.92
N ASP A 209 23.15 -4.59 7.59
CA ASP A 209 24.29 -4.07 6.82
C ASP A 209 24.23 -2.53 6.87
N PRO A 210 25.19 -1.83 7.53
CA PRO A 210 25.21 -0.38 7.61
C PRO A 210 25.29 0.29 6.22
N GLY A 211 25.55 -0.48 5.16
CA GLY A 211 25.59 -0.02 3.80
C GLY A 211 26.79 0.90 3.55
N PRO A 212 27.12 1.14 2.27
CA PRO A 212 28.05 2.21 1.93
C PRO A 212 27.48 3.52 2.48
N ALA A 213 28.33 4.29 3.17
CA ALA A 213 27.99 5.63 3.62
C ALA A 213 27.29 6.39 2.48
N PRO A 214 26.20 7.12 2.76
CA PRO A 214 25.42 7.79 1.73
C PRO A 214 26.37 8.61 0.87
N VAL A 215 26.52 8.19 -0.39
CA VAL A 215 27.37 8.90 -1.33
C VAL A 215 26.73 10.29 -1.46
N PRO A 216 27.47 11.37 -1.17
CA PRO A 216 26.91 12.72 -1.28
C PRO A 216 26.32 12.86 -2.68
N MET A 217 24.99 13.01 -2.77
CA MET A 217 24.33 13.09 -4.07
C MET A 217 24.98 14.24 -4.86
N PRO A 218 25.44 13.98 -6.10
CA PRO A 218 25.94 15.05 -6.93
C PRO A 218 24.81 16.09 -7.06
N PRO A 219 25.13 17.40 -6.96
CA PRO A 219 24.12 18.43 -7.07
C PRO A 219 23.33 18.23 -8.36
N LEU A 220 22.00 18.15 -8.23
CA LEU A 220 21.08 18.02 -9.36
C LEU A 220 21.49 19.03 -10.44
N PRO A 221 21.74 18.61 -11.70
CA PRO A 221 22.11 19.53 -12.74
C PRO A 221 21.00 20.57 -12.89
N ALA A 222 21.32 21.83 -12.61
CA ALA A 222 20.40 22.96 -12.64
C ALA A 222 19.64 23.10 -13.98
N ALA A 223 20.14 22.47 -15.03
CA ALA A 223 19.55 22.42 -16.37
C ALA A 223 18.16 21.77 -16.43
N SER A 224 17.80 20.86 -15.51
CA SER A 224 16.49 20.17 -15.55
C SER A 224 15.33 21.04 -15.04
N MET A 225 15.57 21.90 -14.03
CA MET A 225 14.53 22.80 -13.50
C MET A 225 14.28 24.03 -14.38
N ALA A 226 15.26 24.47 -15.18
CA ALA A 226 15.11 25.61 -16.07
C ALA A 226 14.06 25.37 -17.19
N LYS A 227 13.94 24.14 -17.71
CA LYS A 227 12.96 23.81 -18.76
C LYS A 227 11.51 23.80 -18.26
N VAL A 228 11.26 23.42 -17.01
CA VAL A 228 9.91 23.46 -16.40
C VAL A 228 9.51 24.91 -16.11
N LYS A 229 10.42 25.73 -15.57
CA LYS A 229 10.15 27.15 -15.32
C LYS A 229 9.95 27.96 -16.60
N ALA A 230 10.70 27.65 -17.68
CA ALA A 230 10.53 28.30 -18.98
C ALA A 230 9.19 27.94 -19.67
N ARG A 231 8.67 26.71 -19.50
CA ARG A 231 7.36 26.31 -20.04
C ARG A 231 6.18 26.97 -19.32
N VAL A 232 6.27 27.18 -18.01
CA VAL A 232 5.24 27.88 -17.23
C VAL A 232 5.25 29.39 -17.49
N ALA A 233 6.43 30.00 -17.71
CA ALA A 233 6.53 31.43 -18.05
C ALA A 233 6.07 31.76 -19.48
N ALA A 234 6.08 30.80 -20.40
CA ALA A 234 5.73 31.01 -21.80
C ALA A 234 4.20 30.97 -22.09
N GLY A 235 3.34 30.81 -21.07
CA GLY A 235 1.88 30.92 -21.23
C GLY A 235 1.24 29.95 -22.23
N LYS A 236 1.95 28.91 -22.68
CA LYS A 236 1.43 27.94 -23.65
C LYS A 236 0.66 26.84 -22.92
N SER A 237 -0.66 27.00 -22.93
CA SER A 237 -1.65 25.99 -22.56
C SER A 237 -1.41 24.68 -23.36
N PRO A 238 -1.38 23.50 -22.73
CA PRO A 238 -1.12 22.23 -23.42
C PRO A 238 -2.29 21.70 -24.28
N LEU A 239 -3.32 22.51 -24.56
CA LEU A 239 -4.61 22.04 -25.11
C LEU A 239 -4.90 22.54 -26.54
N ASP A 240 -3.97 23.25 -27.20
CA ASP A 240 -4.12 23.72 -28.57
C ASP A 240 -3.11 23.03 -29.51
N SER A 241 -3.42 21.81 -29.95
CA SER A 241 -2.76 21.09 -31.06
C SER A 241 -3.49 19.76 -31.25
N ASP A 242 -4.07 19.34 -32.38
CA ASP A 242 -4.28 19.87 -33.73
C ASP A 242 -5.48 19.05 -34.26
N SER A 243 -6.40 19.69 -35.00
CA SER A 243 -7.39 19.01 -35.84
C SER A 243 -7.12 19.46 -37.27
N ASP A 244 -6.44 18.60 -38.01
CA ASP A 244 -6.36 18.57 -39.47
C ASP A 244 -6.53 17.10 -39.90
#